data_AF-A0A151UJH4-F1
#
_entry.id   AF-A0A151UJH4-F1
#
_cell.length_a   1.000
_cell.length_b   1.000
_cell.length_c   1.000
_cell.angle_alpha   90.00
_cell.angle_beta   90.00
_cell.angle_gamma   90.00
#
_symmetry.space_group_name_H-M   'P 1'
#
loop_
_entity.id
_entity.type
_entity.pdbx_description
1 polymer ?
#
loop_
_entity_poly.entity_id
_entity_poly.type
_entity_poly.pdbx_seq_one_letter_code
_entity_poly.pdbx_strand_id
1 'polypeptide(L)'
;IEADHMDNYQGDFENLKQTFINFLHNLPFYGRAVICIDDPVIRELLPRVGRQVTTCGFSEDADFRITDYRQEGARGSFTLTRQDKLDLRVELNAPGRHNALNAAAAIAVATEEGINDESILQAMLQFQGTGRRFDDLGRYDLNHVNGKTGEVMLVDDYGHHPTEVDATIKAARAGWPDKRLVMVFQPHRYTRTRDLYDDFANVLSGVDILLMLDV
;
A
#
# COMPACT_ATOMS: atom_id res chain seq x y z
N ILE A 1 7.20 -4.07 7.91
CA ILE A 1 7.48 -3.37 9.18
C ILE A 1 8.65 -2.45 8.90
N GLU A 2 8.41 -1.15 8.95
CA GLU A 2 9.42 -0.13 8.67
C GLU A 2 9.56 0.82 9.85
N ALA A 3 10.67 1.55 9.91
CA ALA A 3 10.96 2.45 11.00
C ALA A 3 10.11 3.73 10.88
N ASP A 4 9.09 3.82 11.74
CA ASP A 4 8.33 5.06 11.97
C ASP A 4 7.96 5.14 13.44
N HIS A 5 7.72 6.36 13.94
CA HIS A 5 7.39 6.61 15.34
C HIS A 5 8.42 6.04 16.34
N MET A 6 9.70 6.05 15.96
CA MET A 6 10.78 5.39 16.68
C MET A 6 10.99 5.89 18.12
N ASP A 7 10.54 7.11 18.43
CA ASP A 7 10.55 7.65 19.81
C ASP A 7 9.78 6.73 20.79
N ASN A 8 8.68 6.10 20.35
CA ASN A 8 7.90 5.16 21.16
C ASN A 8 8.64 3.85 21.46
N TYR A 9 9.67 3.56 20.66
CA TYR A 9 10.49 2.34 20.72
C TYR A 9 11.92 2.66 21.17
N GLN A 10 12.12 3.82 21.81
CA GLN A 10 13.41 4.29 22.32
C GLN A 10 14.49 4.42 21.23
N GLY A 11 14.08 4.63 19.98
CA GLY A 11 14.99 4.70 18.83
C GLY A 11 15.51 3.34 18.35
N ASP A 12 15.02 2.22 18.91
CA ASP A 12 15.51 0.87 18.61
C ASP A 12 14.50 0.09 17.76
N PHE A 13 14.92 -0.29 16.55
CA PHE A 13 14.10 -1.06 15.62
C PHE A 13 13.82 -2.50 16.10
N GLU A 14 14.71 -3.09 16.91
CA GLU A 14 14.46 -4.41 17.49
C GLU A 14 13.32 -4.38 18.52
N ASN A 15 13.14 -3.27 19.24
CA ASN A 15 11.99 -3.08 20.13
C ASN A 15 10.68 -3.03 19.34
N LEU A 16 10.67 -2.39 18.16
CA LEU A 16 9.52 -2.38 17.26
C LEU A 16 9.20 -3.80 16.78
N LYS A 17 10.20 -4.52 16.25
CA LYS A 17 10.05 -5.92 15.80
C LYS A 17 9.50 -6.82 16.92
N GLN A 18 10.07 -6.73 18.13
CA GLN A 18 9.62 -7.53 19.27
C GLN A 18 8.18 -7.18 19.68
N THR A 19 7.78 -5.91 19.55
CA THR A 19 6.39 -5.49 19.82
C THR A 19 5.41 -6.16 18.86
N PHE A 20 5.74 -6.27 17.56
CA PHE A 20 4.92 -7.03 16.61
C PHE A 20 4.84 -8.52 16.94
N ILE A 21 5.94 -9.14 17.36
CA ILE A 21 5.92 -10.54 17.84
C ILE A 21 4.99 -10.69 19.05
N ASN A 22 5.10 -9.80 20.04
CA ASN A 22 4.24 -9.83 21.22
C ASN A 22 2.76 -9.64 20.84
N PHE A 23 2.47 -8.74 19.89
CA PHE A 23 1.11 -8.55 19.36
C PHE A 23 0.56 -9.84 18.73
N LEU A 24 1.35 -10.52 17.89
CA LEU A 24 0.94 -11.80 17.28
C LEU A 24 0.79 -12.92 18.32
N HIS A 25 1.56 -12.91 19.41
CA HIS A 25 1.41 -13.88 20.49
C HIS A 25 0.10 -13.75 21.28
N ASN A 26 -0.62 -12.63 21.14
CA ASN A 26 -1.97 -12.49 21.70
C ASN A 26 -3.00 -13.37 20.97
N LEU A 27 -2.69 -13.88 19.77
CA LEU A 27 -3.55 -14.84 19.10
C LEU A 27 -3.66 -16.12 19.93
N PRO A 28 -4.85 -16.75 20.00
CA PRO A 28 -4.98 -18.09 20.57
C PRO A 28 -4.19 -19.10 19.74
N PHE A 29 -3.96 -20.31 20.27
CA PHE A 29 -3.17 -21.33 19.56
C PHE A 29 -3.75 -21.75 18.21
N TYR A 30 -5.07 -21.62 18.03
CA TYR A 30 -5.78 -21.86 16.77
C TYR A 30 -5.96 -20.59 15.93
N GLY A 31 -5.49 -19.45 16.41
CA GLY A 31 -5.52 -18.19 15.68
C GLY A 31 -4.52 -18.20 14.53
N ARG A 32 -4.77 -17.32 13.56
CA ARG A 32 -3.98 -17.22 12.32
C ARG A 32 -3.44 -15.82 12.14
N ALA A 33 -2.17 -15.73 11.75
CA ALA A 33 -1.54 -14.50 11.32
C ALA A 33 -1.48 -14.46 9.79
N VAL A 34 -2.05 -13.42 9.19
CA VAL A 34 -1.89 -13.13 7.76
C VAL A 34 -0.86 -12.03 7.59
N ILE A 35 0.22 -12.31 6.87
CA ILE A 35 1.38 -11.40 6.81
C ILE A 35 1.97 -11.28 5.40
N CYS A 36 2.55 -10.13 5.09
CA CYS A 36 3.19 -9.87 3.79
C CYS A 36 4.63 -10.41 3.78
N ILE A 37 4.92 -11.41 2.95
CA ILE A 37 6.24 -12.07 2.94
C ILE A 37 7.28 -11.38 2.03
N ASP A 38 6.82 -10.42 1.22
CA ASP A 38 7.70 -9.54 0.44
C ASP A 38 8.48 -8.58 1.34
N ASP A 39 7.99 -8.33 2.55
CA ASP A 39 8.67 -7.50 3.53
C ASP A 39 9.81 -8.31 4.19
N PRO A 40 11.08 -7.86 4.06
CA PRO A 40 12.22 -8.61 4.55
C PRO A 40 12.23 -8.75 6.08
N VAL A 41 11.68 -7.77 6.80
CA VAL A 41 11.60 -7.80 8.27
C VAL A 41 10.53 -8.80 8.71
N ILE A 42 9.37 -8.83 8.06
CA ILE A 42 8.34 -9.85 8.32
C ILE A 42 8.89 -11.25 8.02
N ARG A 43 9.61 -11.40 6.91
CA ARG A 43 10.26 -12.67 6.52
C ARG A 43 11.28 -13.13 7.57
N GLU A 44 12.10 -12.23 8.10
CA GLU A 44 13.03 -12.50 9.20
C GLU A 44 12.30 -12.97 10.47
N LEU A 45 11.13 -12.39 10.75
CA LEU A 45 10.36 -12.65 11.98
C LEU A 45 9.54 -13.93 11.96
N LEU A 46 9.33 -14.56 10.79
CA LEU A 46 8.52 -15.77 10.63
C LEU A 46 8.79 -16.87 11.68
N PRO A 47 10.05 -17.29 11.95
CA PRO A 47 10.32 -18.36 12.89
C PRO A 47 9.92 -18.04 14.34
N ARG A 48 9.71 -16.76 14.67
CA ARG A 48 9.39 -16.26 16.01
C ARG A 48 7.89 -16.12 16.27
N VAL A 49 7.04 -16.24 15.24
CA VAL A 49 5.59 -16.01 15.34
C VAL A 49 4.89 -17.07 16.21
N GLY A 50 5.25 -18.35 16.06
CA GLY A 50 4.73 -19.43 16.92
C GLY A 50 3.21 -19.64 16.85
N ARG A 51 2.57 -19.30 15.73
CA ARG A 51 1.15 -19.47 15.41
C ARG A 51 0.98 -19.98 13.98
N GLN A 52 -0.26 -20.31 13.58
CA GLN A 52 -0.53 -20.56 12.16
C GLN A 52 -0.29 -19.28 11.37
N VAL A 53 0.44 -19.38 10.26
CA VAL A 53 0.77 -18.25 9.40
C VAL A 53 0.27 -18.54 8.00
N THR A 54 -0.34 -17.54 7.38
CA THR A 54 -0.61 -17.49 5.95
C THR A 54 0.09 -16.27 5.38
N THR A 55 0.96 -16.50 4.41
CA THR A 55 1.75 -15.46 3.76
C THR A 55 1.08 -14.97 2.48
N CYS A 56 1.17 -13.68 2.22
CA CYS A 56 0.74 -13.08 0.95
C CYS A 56 1.84 -12.21 0.36
N GLY A 57 1.89 -12.10 -0.96
CA GLY A 57 2.93 -11.29 -1.62
C GLY A 57 3.10 -11.60 -3.10
N PHE A 58 4.03 -10.89 -3.74
CA PHE A 58 4.56 -11.21 -5.06
C PHE A 58 5.65 -12.29 -5.02
N SER A 59 6.21 -12.58 -3.84
CA SER A 59 7.25 -13.60 -3.66
C SER A 59 6.77 -14.98 -4.10
N GLU A 60 7.67 -15.77 -4.71
CA GLU A 60 7.33 -17.10 -5.24
C GLU A 60 6.85 -18.08 -4.17
N ASP A 61 7.30 -17.88 -2.93
CA ASP A 61 7.02 -18.68 -1.75
C ASP A 61 5.86 -18.14 -0.88
N ALA A 62 5.06 -17.21 -1.39
CA ALA A 62 3.84 -16.77 -0.73
C ALA A 62 2.69 -17.80 -0.89
N ASP A 63 1.96 -18.08 0.19
CA ASP A 63 0.78 -18.95 0.16
C ASP A 63 -0.35 -18.36 -0.70
N PHE A 64 -0.50 -17.03 -0.64
CA PHE A 64 -1.36 -16.20 -1.50
C PHE A 64 -0.48 -15.34 -2.39
N ARG A 65 -0.12 -15.90 -3.56
CA ARG A 65 0.85 -15.29 -4.47
C ARG A 65 0.17 -14.46 -5.54
N ILE A 66 0.60 -13.19 -5.65
CA ILE A 66 0.17 -12.26 -6.68
C ILE A 66 1.05 -12.44 -7.92
N THR A 67 0.44 -12.68 -9.08
CA THR A 67 1.12 -12.70 -10.39
C THR A 67 0.39 -11.81 -11.39
N ASP A 68 1.05 -11.55 -12.52
CA ASP A 68 0.46 -10.86 -13.68
C ASP A 68 -0.16 -9.48 -13.37
N TYR A 69 0.37 -8.78 -12.36
CA TYR A 69 -0.15 -7.47 -11.98
C TYR A 69 -0.02 -6.46 -13.12
N ARG A 70 -1.13 -5.80 -13.43
CA ARG A 70 -1.25 -4.68 -14.36
C ARG A 70 -2.08 -3.58 -13.72
N GLN A 71 -1.89 -2.36 -14.20
CA GLN A 71 -2.68 -1.22 -13.79
C GLN A 71 -3.16 -0.47 -15.03
N GLU A 72 -4.44 -0.11 -15.05
CA GLU A 72 -5.06 0.73 -16.08
C GLU A 72 -5.80 1.87 -15.38
N GLY A 73 -5.27 3.09 -15.49
CA GLY A 73 -5.78 4.24 -14.75
C GLY A 73 -5.80 3.98 -13.24
N ALA A 74 -6.99 4.10 -12.64
CA ALA A 74 -7.22 3.91 -11.21
C ALA A 74 -7.48 2.44 -10.80
N ARG A 75 -7.39 1.48 -11.72
CA ARG A 75 -7.71 0.06 -11.45
C ARG A 75 -6.49 -0.82 -11.59
N GLY A 76 -6.34 -1.75 -10.65
CA GLY A 76 -5.38 -2.85 -10.73
C GLY A 76 -6.05 -4.15 -11.17
N SER A 77 -5.32 -4.99 -11.89
CA SER A 77 -5.72 -6.37 -12.18
C SER A 77 -4.56 -7.32 -11.94
N PHE A 78 -4.85 -8.50 -11.39
CA PHE A 78 -3.83 -9.51 -11.09
C PHE A 78 -4.44 -10.90 -10.92
N THR A 79 -3.60 -11.93 -10.95
CA THR A 79 -3.96 -13.29 -10.58
C THR A 79 -3.48 -13.56 -9.15
N LEU A 80 -4.32 -14.19 -8.34
CA LEU A 80 -3.96 -14.64 -7.00
C LEU A 80 -4.00 -16.17 -6.95
N THR A 81 -2.81 -16.78 -6.90
CA THR A 81 -2.67 -18.22 -6.68
C THR A 81 -2.84 -18.52 -5.19
N ARG A 82 -3.58 -19.59 -4.90
CA ARG A 82 -3.96 -20.00 -3.54
C ARG A 82 -3.77 -21.50 -3.41
N GLN A 83 -3.29 -21.96 -2.26
CA GLN A 83 -3.15 -23.38 -2.00
C GLN A 83 -4.52 -24.09 -2.07
N ASP A 84 -4.56 -25.25 -2.76
CA ASP A 84 -5.73 -26.13 -2.88
C ASP A 84 -7.02 -25.47 -3.45
N LYS A 85 -6.88 -24.33 -4.12
CA LYS A 85 -7.97 -23.62 -4.81
C LYS A 85 -7.58 -23.25 -6.23
N LEU A 86 -8.58 -22.95 -7.05
CA LEU A 86 -8.36 -22.35 -8.35
C LEU A 86 -7.80 -20.93 -8.20
N ASP A 87 -6.94 -20.56 -9.14
CA ASP A 87 -6.43 -19.20 -9.28
C ASP A 87 -7.58 -18.21 -9.38
N LEU A 88 -7.48 -17.11 -8.63
CA LEU A 88 -8.48 -16.06 -8.60
C LEU A 88 -8.01 -14.89 -9.46
N ARG A 89 -8.76 -14.54 -10.50
CA ARG A 89 -8.50 -13.34 -11.30
C ARG A 89 -9.20 -12.15 -10.65
N VAL A 90 -8.43 -11.21 -10.13
CA VAL A 90 -8.92 -10.09 -9.36
C VAL A 90 -8.87 -8.82 -10.20
N GLU A 91 -10.01 -8.14 -10.28
CA GLU A 91 -10.08 -6.73 -10.66
C GLU A 91 -10.28 -5.91 -9.39
N LEU A 92 -9.37 -4.98 -9.14
CA LEU A 92 -9.35 -4.16 -7.94
C LEU A 92 -9.59 -2.70 -8.33
N ASN A 93 -10.60 -2.09 -7.73
CA ASN A 93 -10.88 -0.67 -7.90
C ASN A 93 -10.00 0.20 -6.99
N ALA A 94 -8.68 -0.02 -7.08
CA ALA A 94 -7.65 0.79 -6.44
C ALA A 94 -6.33 0.64 -7.25
N PRO A 95 -5.54 1.71 -7.40
CA PRO A 95 -4.28 1.68 -8.14
C PRO A 95 -3.11 1.22 -7.27
N GLY A 96 -2.02 0.80 -7.91
CA GLY A 96 -0.75 0.52 -7.26
C GLY A 96 -0.58 -0.92 -6.76
N ARG A 97 0.66 -1.42 -6.85
CA ARG A 97 1.05 -2.76 -6.37
C ARG A 97 0.84 -2.92 -4.86
N HIS A 98 0.98 -1.83 -4.10
CA HIS A 98 0.72 -1.82 -2.66
C HIS A 98 -0.75 -2.14 -2.35
N ASN A 99 -1.70 -1.68 -3.16
CA ASN A 99 -3.10 -2.05 -2.99
C ASN A 99 -3.40 -3.48 -3.42
N ALA A 100 -2.65 -4.05 -4.38
CA ALA A 100 -2.73 -5.48 -4.65
C ALA A 100 -2.25 -6.32 -3.46
N LEU A 101 -1.20 -5.89 -2.74
CA LEU A 101 -0.77 -6.54 -1.49
C LEU A 101 -1.85 -6.44 -0.39
N ASN A 102 -2.45 -5.26 -0.23
CA ASN A 102 -3.55 -5.06 0.72
C ASN A 102 -4.75 -5.96 0.38
N ALA A 103 -5.11 -6.04 -0.91
CA ALA A 103 -6.17 -6.91 -1.39
C ALA A 103 -5.84 -8.39 -1.17
N ALA A 104 -4.61 -8.84 -1.45
CA ALA A 104 -4.20 -10.22 -1.21
C ALA A 104 -4.32 -10.61 0.28
N ALA A 105 -3.93 -9.72 1.20
CA ALA A 105 -4.12 -9.95 2.63
C ALA A 105 -5.61 -10.06 3.01
N ALA A 106 -6.46 -9.17 2.47
CA ALA A 106 -7.90 -9.22 2.70
C ALA A 106 -8.55 -10.51 2.14
N ILE A 107 -8.14 -10.92 0.93
CA ILE A 107 -8.61 -12.13 0.27
C ILE A 107 -8.14 -13.37 1.04
N ALA A 108 -6.92 -13.37 1.58
CA ALA A 108 -6.42 -14.46 2.41
C ALA A 108 -7.30 -14.67 3.65
N VAL A 109 -7.59 -13.60 4.40
CA VAL A 109 -8.51 -13.66 5.54
C VAL A 109 -9.90 -14.15 5.11
N ALA A 110 -10.48 -13.56 4.07
CA ALA A 110 -11.82 -13.94 3.59
C ALA A 110 -11.90 -15.41 3.14
N THR A 111 -10.84 -15.91 2.51
CA THR A 111 -10.73 -17.30 2.06
C THR A 111 -10.69 -18.27 3.24
N GLU A 112 -9.94 -17.93 4.30
CA GLU A 112 -9.85 -18.72 5.54
C GLU A 112 -11.18 -18.74 6.30
N GLU A 113 -11.93 -17.64 6.29
CA GLU A 113 -13.28 -17.55 6.85
C GLU A 113 -14.35 -18.24 5.99
N GLY A 114 -13.97 -18.84 4.85
CA GLY A 114 -14.89 -19.58 3.99
C GLY A 114 -15.85 -18.69 3.19
N ILE A 115 -15.55 -17.40 3.03
CA ILE A 115 -16.32 -16.50 2.16
C ILE A 115 -16.15 -16.98 0.71
N ASN A 116 -17.26 -17.01 -0.03
CA ASN A 116 -17.25 -17.47 -1.42
C ASN A 116 -16.53 -16.47 -2.35
N ASP A 117 -15.87 -17.01 -3.38
CA ASP A 117 -15.04 -16.24 -4.31
C ASP A 117 -15.81 -15.15 -5.05
N GLU A 118 -17.09 -15.37 -5.38
CA GLU A 118 -17.92 -14.38 -6.07
C GLU A 118 -18.10 -13.12 -5.21
N SER A 119 -18.37 -13.29 -3.92
CA SER A 119 -18.52 -12.19 -2.97
C SER A 119 -17.19 -11.44 -2.77
N ILE A 120 -16.07 -12.17 -2.71
CA ILE A 120 -14.73 -11.57 -2.63
C ILE A 120 -14.45 -10.71 -3.87
N LEU A 121 -14.66 -11.26 -5.06
CA LEU A 121 -14.40 -10.56 -6.33
C LEU A 121 -15.29 -9.33 -6.50
N GLN A 122 -16.58 -9.43 -6.16
CA GLN A 122 -17.48 -8.28 -6.20
C GLN A 122 -17.02 -7.17 -5.23
N ALA A 123 -16.58 -7.52 -4.03
CA ALA A 123 -16.06 -6.55 -3.08
C ALA A 123 -14.79 -5.85 -3.58
N MET A 124 -13.85 -6.57 -4.20
CA MET A 124 -12.62 -5.98 -4.78
C MET A 124 -12.94 -5.02 -5.93
N LEU A 125 -13.89 -5.40 -6.80
CA LEU A 125 -14.32 -4.59 -7.94
C LEU A 125 -15.10 -3.34 -7.51
N GLN A 126 -15.88 -3.42 -6.44
CA GLN A 126 -16.73 -2.32 -5.96
C GLN A 126 -16.08 -1.48 -4.85
N PHE A 127 -14.85 -1.80 -4.46
CA PHE A 127 -14.14 -1.07 -3.41
C PHE A 127 -14.08 0.42 -3.73
N GLN A 128 -14.54 1.26 -2.80
CA GLN A 128 -14.66 2.70 -2.99
C GLN A 128 -13.45 3.47 -2.46
N GLY A 129 -12.44 2.78 -1.94
CA GLY A 129 -11.34 3.42 -1.24
C GLY A 129 -11.72 3.83 0.19
N THR A 130 -10.83 4.63 0.77
CA THR A 130 -11.07 5.32 2.03
C THR A 130 -10.62 6.76 1.85
N GLY A 131 -11.27 7.70 2.52
CA GLY A 131 -10.97 9.12 2.35
C GLY A 131 -9.47 9.40 2.53
N ARG A 132 -8.92 10.22 1.65
CA ARG A 132 -7.49 10.60 1.61
C ARG A 132 -6.52 9.44 1.29
N ARG A 133 -6.92 8.36 0.62
CA ARG A 133 -6.01 7.28 0.17
C ARG A 133 -6.17 7.11 -1.33
N PHE A 134 -5.29 7.77 -2.09
CA PHE A 134 -5.45 7.97 -3.53
C PHE A 134 -6.88 8.40 -3.91
N ASP A 135 -7.39 9.41 -3.20
CA ASP A 135 -8.77 9.86 -3.27
C ASP A 135 -8.97 10.82 -4.45
N ASP A 136 -9.69 10.39 -5.48
CA ASP A 136 -9.97 11.21 -6.68
C ASP A 136 -11.00 12.29 -6.35
N LEU A 137 -10.54 13.52 -6.17
CA LEU A 137 -11.38 14.68 -5.87
C LEU A 137 -12.03 15.27 -7.13
N GLY A 138 -11.68 14.77 -8.31
CA GLY A 138 -12.29 15.13 -9.58
C GLY A 138 -11.35 15.80 -10.57
N ARG A 139 -11.94 16.23 -11.69
CA ARG A 139 -11.27 16.88 -12.82
C ARG A 139 -11.73 18.32 -12.95
N TYR A 140 -10.80 19.23 -13.15
CA TYR A 140 -11.06 20.67 -13.19
C TYR A 140 -10.49 21.29 -14.46
N ASP A 141 -11.29 22.11 -15.14
CA ASP A 141 -10.90 22.82 -16.36
C ASP A 141 -9.90 23.95 -16.03
N LEU A 142 -8.76 23.96 -16.71
CA LEU A 142 -7.72 24.97 -16.54
C LEU A 142 -8.14 26.35 -17.04
N ASN A 143 -9.12 26.44 -17.94
CA ASN A 143 -9.57 27.72 -18.50
C ASN A 143 -10.12 28.64 -17.40
N HIS A 144 -10.86 28.08 -16.45
CA HIS A 144 -11.41 28.83 -15.30
C HIS A 144 -10.35 29.19 -14.24
N VAL A 145 -9.16 28.58 -14.30
CA VAL A 145 -8.09 28.78 -13.31
C VAL A 145 -7.02 29.74 -13.83
N ASN A 146 -6.57 29.55 -15.07
CA ASN A 146 -5.45 30.30 -15.66
C ASN A 146 -5.59 30.60 -17.16
N GLY A 147 -6.78 30.40 -17.74
CA GLY A 147 -7.09 30.70 -19.15
C GLY A 147 -6.43 29.76 -20.17
N LYS A 148 -5.75 28.69 -19.75
CA LYS A 148 -5.18 27.68 -20.65
C LYS A 148 -6.20 26.57 -20.94
N THR A 149 -6.03 25.89 -22.07
CA THR A 149 -6.83 24.71 -22.43
C THR A 149 -6.34 23.46 -21.69
N GLY A 150 -7.27 22.57 -21.34
CA GLY A 150 -7.00 21.27 -20.72
C GLY A 150 -7.63 21.13 -19.34
N GLU A 151 -7.40 19.97 -18.71
CA GLU A 151 -7.91 19.65 -17.36
C GLU A 151 -6.78 19.22 -16.43
N VAL A 152 -7.02 19.35 -15.13
CA VAL A 152 -6.21 18.75 -14.06
C VAL A 152 -7.06 17.76 -13.27
N MET A 153 -6.50 16.60 -12.97
CA MET A 153 -7.06 15.66 -12.00
C MET A 153 -6.45 15.98 -10.62
N LEU A 154 -7.29 16.10 -9.59
CA LEU A 154 -6.85 16.33 -8.23
C LEU A 154 -7.01 15.05 -7.42
N VAL A 155 -5.93 14.62 -6.76
CA VAL A 155 -5.91 13.44 -5.91
C VAL A 155 -5.41 13.85 -4.52
N ASP A 156 -6.12 13.46 -3.46
CA ASP A 156 -5.66 13.58 -2.07
C ASP A 156 -5.12 12.25 -1.56
N ASP A 157 -3.98 12.29 -0.88
CA ASP A 157 -3.33 11.11 -0.31
C ASP A 157 -2.71 11.42 1.06
N TYR A 158 -2.86 10.48 1.99
CA TYR A 158 -2.42 10.59 3.37
C TYR A 158 -0.94 10.22 3.55
N GLY A 159 -0.29 9.68 2.51
CA GLY A 159 1.09 9.25 2.57
C GLY A 159 2.00 10.33 3.14
N HIS A 160 2.64 10.02 4.26
CA HIS A 160 3.52 10.92 4.99
C HIS A 160 4.83 10.26 5.40
N HIS A 161 4.95 8.93 5.27
CA HIS A 161 6.22 8.22 5.24
C HIS A 161 6.77 8.16 3.80
N PRO A 162 8.10 8.23 3.57
CA PRO A 162 8.68 8.17 2.22
C PRO A 162 8.18 6.99 1.38
N THR A 163 8.05 5.80 1.97
CA THR A 163 7.51 4.60 1.31
C THR A 163 6.08 4.79 0.81
N GLU A 164 5.23 5.48 1.59
CA GLU A 164 3.85 5.75 1.20
C GLU A 164 3.80 6.77 0.05
N VAL A 165 4.60 7.83 0.13
CA VAL A 165 4.70 8.85 -0.93
C VAL A 165 5.20 8.22 -2.22
N ASP A 166 6.22 7.36 -2.16
CA ASP A 166 6.75 6.63 -3.31
C ASP A 166 5.70 5.68 -3.93
N ALA A 167 4.92 4.99 -3.09
CA ALA A 167 3.84 4.13 -3.54
C ALA A 167 2.74 4.92 -4.29
N THR A 168 2.40 6.12 -3.80
CA THR A 168 1.45 7.04 -4.45
C THR A 168 2.00 7.58 -5.77
N ILE A 169 3.27 7.99 -5.82
CA ILE A 169 3.93 8.43 -7.06
C ILE A 169 3.92 7.31 -8.11
N LYS A 170 4.33 6.10 -7.73
CA LYS A 170 4.34 4.93 -8.63
C LYS A 170 2.95 4.59 -9.15
N ALA A 171 1.93 4.62 -8.28
CA ALA A 171 0.53 4.42 -8.68
C ALA A 171 0.07 5.47 -9.70
N ALA A 172 0.39 6.75 -9.47
CA ALA A 172 0.07 7.83 -10.41
C ALA A 172 0.78 7.65 -11.76
N ARG A 173 2.08 7.35 -11.77
CA ARG A 173 2.86 7.15 -13.00
C ARG A 173 2.41 5.94 -13.81
N ALA A 174 2.04 4.84 -13.14
CA ALA A 174 1.53 3.65 -13.82
C ALA A 174 0.15 3.89 -14.44
N GLY A 175 -0.74 4.61 -13.74
CA GLY A 175 -2.10 4.88 -14.22
C GLY A 175 -2.19 5.95 -15.30
N TRP A 176 -1.30 6.94 -15.25
CA TRP A 176 -1.30 8.11 -16.13
C TRP A 176 0.12 8.44 -16.63
N PRO A 177 0.75 7.56 -17.43
CA PRO A 177 2.17 7.68 -17.80
C PRO A 177 2.50 8.96 -18.58
N ASP A 178 1.57 9.44 -19.41
CA ASP A 178 1.77 10.63 -20.25
C ASP A 178 1.35 11.94 -19.55
N LYS A 179 0.96 11.89 -18.28
CA LYS A 179 0.55 13.08 -17.52
C LYS A 179 1.70 13.63 -16.70
N ARG A 180 1.79 14.96 -16.66
CA ARG A 180 2.71 15.67 -15.75
C ARG A 180 2.22 15.50 -14.31
N LEU A 181 3.09 15.01 -13.43
CA LEU A 181 2.82 14.81 -12.01
C LEU A 181 3.26 16.04 -11.21
N VAL A 182 2.28 16.75 -10.66
CA VAL A 182 2.49 17.90 -9.76
C VAL A 182 2.10 17.49 -8.36
N MET A 183 3.00 17.65 -7.40
CA MET A 183 2.77 17.30 -6.00
C MET A 183 2.80 18.54 -5.12
N VAL A 184 1.79 18.69 -4.26
CA VAL A 184 1.84 19.60 -3.11
C VAL A 184 2.05 18.75 -1.88
N PHE A 185 3.23 18.84 -1.26
CA PHE A 185 3.61 18.01 -0.13
C PHE A 185 3.75 18.85 1.14
N GLN A 186 3.22 18.33 2.24
CA GLN A 186 3.43 18.86 3.59
C GLN A 186 4.08 17.80 4.46
N PRO A 187 5.33 17.98 4.91
CA PRO A 187 5.95 17.04 5.83
C PRO A 187 5.22 17.05 7.18
N HIS A 188 5.07 15.88 7.80
CA HIS A 188 4.39 15.75 9.08
C HIS A 188 5.37 15.41 10.20
N ARG A 189 5.56 16.38 11.12
CA ARG A 189 6.48 16.39 12.28
C ARG A 189 7.96 16.56 11.92
N TYR A 190 8.62 17.48 12.64
CA TYR A 190 10.07 17.72 12.53
C TYR A 190 10.92 16.47 12.79
N THR A 191 10.54 15.60 13.73
CA THR A 191 11.32 14.40 14.06
C THR A 191 11.36 13.42 12.89
N ARG A 192 10.23 13.15 12.24
CA ARG A 192 10.18 12.31 11.05
C ARG A 192 10.99 12.91 9.89
N THR A 193 10.84 14.21 9.65
CA THR A 193 11.60 14.89 8.60
C THR A 193 13.11 14.81 8.84
N ARG A 194 13.56 14.89 10.10
CA ARG A 194 14.97 14.68 10.47
C ARG A 194 15.41 13.24 10.22
N ASP A 195 14.63 12.28 10.73
CA ASP A 195 15.02 10.87 10.76
C ASP A 195 15.03 10.23 9.36
N LEU A 196 14.18 10.71 8.46
CA LEU A 196 14.00 10.18 7.09
C LEU A 196 14.35 11.22 6.01
N TYR A 197 15.23 12.17 6.35
CA TYR A 197 15.53 13.33 5.49
C TYR A 197 15.96 12.93 4.08
N ASP A 198 16.94 12.02 3.98
CA ASP A 198 17.48 11.58 2.70
C ASP A 198 16.45 10.78 1.88
N ASP A 199 15.63 9.97 2.55
CA ASP A 199 14.57 9.19 1.90
C ASP A 199 13.47 10.11 1.32
N PHE A 200 13.07 11.16 2.05
CA PHE A 200 12.17 12.19 1.51
C PHE A 200 12.80 12.89 0.31
N ALA A 201 14.06 13.32 0.40
CA ALA A 201 14.73 13.99 -0.71
C ALA A 201 14.75 13.11 -1.97
N ASN A 202 15.02 11.81 -1.82
CA ASN A 202 15.03 10.84 -2.91
C ASN A 202 13.64 10.68 -3.54
N VAL A 203 12.61 10.43 -2.74
CA VAL A 203 11.25 10.16 -3.24
C VAL A 203 10.60 11.40 -3.84
N LEU A 204 10.71 12.55 -3.16
CA LEU A 204 10.10 13.81 -3.61
C LEU A 204 10.75 14.35 -4.89
N SER A 205 11.97 13.93 -5.22
CA SER A 205 12.62 14.27 -6.49
C SER A 205 12.05 13.52 -7.70
N GLY A 206 11.17 12.54 -7.50
CA GLY A 206 10.55 11.74 -8.57
C GLY A 206 9.35 12.40 -9.28
N VAL A 207 8.90 13.56 -8.81
CA VAL A 207 7.77 14.31 -9.41
C VAL A 207 8.26 15.37 -10.39
N ASP A 208 7.39 15.81 -11.31
CA ASP A 208 7.79 16.81 -12.31
C ASP A 208 7.79 18.24 -11.75
N ILE A 209 6.87 18.51 -10.82
CA ILE A 209 6.79 19.79 -10.08
C ILE A 209 6.46 19.47 -8.63
N LEU A 210 7.27 19.99 -7.73
CA LEU A 210 7.06 19.89 -6.28
C LEU A 210 6.78 21.28 -5.71
N LEU A 211 5.68 21.40 -4.97
CA LEU A 211 5.40 22.52 -4.09
C LEU A 211 5.45 21.99 -2.66
N MET A 212 6.26 22.61 -1.81
CA MET A 212 6.35 22.24 -0.40
C MET A 212 5.66 23.27 0.48
N LEU A 213 4.92 22.79 1.46
CA LEU A 213 4.43 23.57 2.60
C LEU A 213 5.38 23.41 3.79
N ASP A 214 5.27 24.33 4.75
CA ASP A 214 6.01 24.25 6.02
C ASP A 214 5.48 23.15 6.95
N VAL A 215 6.33 22.79 7.91
CA VAL A 215 6.11 21.77 8.96
C VAL A 215 5.60 22.40 10.25
#